data_AF-A0A1F3BYD8-F1
#
_entry.id   AF-A0A1F3BYD8-F1
#
_cell.length_a   1.000
_cell.length_b   1.000
_cell.length_c   1.000
_cell.angle_alpha   90.00
_cell.angle_beta   90.00
_cell.angle_gamma   90.00
#
_symmetry.space_group_name_H-M   'P 1'
#
loop_
_entity.id
_entity.type
_entity.pdbx_description
1 polymer ?
#
loop_
_entity_poly.entity_id
_entity_poly.type
_entity_poly.pdbx_seq_one_letter_code
_entity_poly.pdbx_strand_id
1 'polypeptide(L)' 'MESRPERPRRTRPDAETADALVLVKYAAALHATYQVRTLAERAMREGKRLVLLVPRGFRPANSLQLFMANNPELIHIEAR' A
#
# COMPACT_ATOMS: atom_id res chain seq x y z
N MET A 1 21.38 27.75 13.17
CA MET A 1 20.35 27.38 12.19
C MET A 1 20.32 25.85 12.16
N GLU A 2 19.54 25.24 13.06
CA GLU A 2 19.51 23.78 13.20
C GLU A 2 18.79 23.14 12.02
N SER A 3 19.53 22.38 11.23
CA SER A 3 18.99 21.46 10.23
C SER A 3 18.10 20.44 10.95
N ARG A 4 16.79 20.55 10.77
CA ARG A 4 15.83 19.52 11.20
C ARG A 4 16.29 18.18 10.59
N PRO A 5 16.51 17.13 11.38
CA PRO A 5 16.85 15.83 10.81
C PRO A 5 15.72 15.42 9.86
N GLU A 6 16.06 15.12 8.61
CA GLU A 6 15.14 14.57 7.63
C GLU A 6 14.54 13.30 8.22
N ARG A 7 13.33 13.42 8.79
CA ARG A 7 12.62 12.27 9.33
C ARG A 7 12.53 11.26 8.19
N PRO A 8 12.95 9.99 8.38
CA PRO A 8 12.73 8.98 7.35
C PRO A 8 11.24 9.05 7.01
N ARG A 9 10.93 9.29 5.74
CA ARG A 9 9.55 9.50 5.26
C ARG A 9 8.77 8.26 5.67
N ARG A 10 8.11 8.31 6.83
CA ARG A 10 7.32 7.18 7.33
C ARG A 10 6.22 7.02 6.31
N THR A 11 6.31 5.96 5.52
CA THR A 11 5.23 5.54 4.65
C THR A 11 4.02 5.28 5.54
N ARG A 12 3.09 6.23 5.58
CA ARG A 12 1.86 6.15 6.36
C ARG A 12 0.72 5.66 5.47
N PRO A 13 -0.19 4.82 6.01
CA PRO A 13 -1.45 4.54 5.35
C PRO A 13 -2.35 5.79 5.45
N ASP A 14 -3.34 5.88 4.56
CA ASP A 14 -4.35 6.94 4.60
C ASP A 14 -5.36 6.70 5.72
N ALA A 15 -5.65 5.43 6.02
CA ALA A 15 -6.41 5.02 7.19
C ALA A 15 -5.88 3.70 7.76
N GLU A 16 -6.13 3.47 9.04
CA GLU A 16 -5.72 2.26 9.74
C GLU A 16 -6.87 1.78 10.63
N THR A 17 -7.17 0.49 10.55
CA THR A 17 -8.18 -0.18 11.38
C THR A 17 -7.49 -1.28 12.20
N ALA A 18 -8.26 -2.01 13.00
CA ALA A 18 -7.76 -3.16 13.75
C ALA A 18 -7.13 -4.22 12.81
N ASP A 19 -7.74 -4.45 11.65
CA ASP A 19 -7.40 -5.57 10.77
C ASP A 19 -6.75 -5.15 9.44
N ALA A 20 -6.71 -3.84 9.14
CA ALA A 20 -6.26 -3.35 7.84
C ALA A 20 -5.48 -2.04 7.89
N LEU A 21 -4.54 -1.91 6.95
CA LEU A 21 -3.93 -0.66 6.53
C LEU A 21 -4.55 -0.27 5.20
N VAL A 22 -5.08 0.95 5.08
CA VAL A 22 -5.76 1.42 3.87
C VAL A 22 -4.87 2.42 3.15
N LEU A 23 -4.68 2.23 1.85
CA LEU A 23 -3.99 3.16 0.97
C LEU A 23 -4.91 3.56 -0.19
N VAL A 24 -5.24 4.83 -0.26
CA VAL A 24 -6.06 5.42 -1.32
C VAL A 24 -5.15 5.90 -2.45
N LYS A 25 -5.37 5.37 -3.66
CA LYS A 25 -4.66 5.80 -4.86
C LYS A 25 -5.64 6.04 -6.00
N TYR A 26 -5.82 7.31 -6.35
CA TYR A 26 -6.62 7.71 -7.49
C TYR A 26 -5.81 7.67 -8.79
N ALA A 27 -5.42 6.46 -9.20
CA ALA A 27 -4.68 6.23 -10.43
C ALA A 27 -5.26 5.05 -11.19
N ALA A 28 -5.36 5.15 -12.52
CA ALA A 28 -5.86 4.05 -13.37
C ALA A 28 -4.90 2.85 -13.41
N ALA A 29 -3.61 3.08 -13.14
CA ALA A 29 -2.60 2.04 -12.99
C ALA A 29 -1.66 2.33 -11.82
N LEU A 30 -1.28 1.29 -11.08
CA LEU A 30 -0.40 1.38 -9.92
C LEU A 30 0.68 0.30 -9.98
N HIS A 31 1.93 0.71 -9.74
CA HIS A 31 3.07 -0.17 -9.57
C HIS A 31 3.23 -0.57 -8.11
N ALA A 32 3.99 -1.64 -7.83
CA ALA A 32 4.45 -1.95 -6.48
C ALA A 32 5.51 -0.93 -6.02
N THR A 33 5.06 0.30 -5.75
CA THR A 33 5.90 1.39 -5.29
C THR A 33 6.50 1.05 -3.92
N TYR A 34 7.54 1.78 -3.54
CA TYR A 34 8.11 1.69 -2.20
C TYR A 34 7.03 1.83 -1.12
N GLN A 35 6.05 2.72 -1.31
CA GLN A 35 4.95 2.90 -0.36
C GLN A 35 4.09 1.63 -0.22
N VAL A 36 3.71 1.00 -1.34
CA VAL A 36 2.92 -0.24 -1.30
C VAL A 36 3.71 -1.35 -0.60
N ARG A 37 4.99 -1.51 -0.92
CA ARG A 37 5.86 -2.54 -0.33
C ARG A 37 6.04 -2.34 1.18
N THR A 38 6.39 -1.13 1.60
CA THR A 38 6.58 -0.82 3.03
C THR A 38 5.29 -1.01 3.83
N LEU A 39 4.13 -0.62 3.29
CA LEU A 39 2.86 -0.82 3.96
C LEU A 39 2.42 -2.28 3.97
N ALA A 40 2.72 -3.04 2.91
CA ALA A 40 2.45 -4.47 2.87
C ALA A 40 3.30 -5.21 3.91
N GLU A 41 4.60 -4.94 3.99
CA GLU A 41 5.46 -5.50 5.03
C GLU A 41 5.01 -5.12 6.43
N ARG A 42 4.56 -3.87 6.62
CA ARG A 42 3.98 -3.42 7.89
C ARG A 42 2.72 -4.20 8.23
N ALA A 43 1.79 -4.33 7.28
CA ALA A 43 0.56 -5.08 7.45
C ALA A 43 0.85 -6.52 7.84
N MET A 44 1.78 -7.19 7.15
CA MET A 44 2.22 -8.55 7.45
C MET A 44 2.78 -8.68 8.87
N ARG A 45 3.68 -7.77 9.29
CA ARG A 45 4.24 -7.79 10.66
C ARG A 45 3.20 -7.54 11.75
N GLU A 46 2.18 -6.74 11.45
CA GLU A 46 1.10 -6.42 12.38
C GLU A 46 -0.07 -7.41 12.32
N GLY A 47 0.01 -8.46 11.48
CA GLY A 47 -1.10 -9.41 11.28
C GLY A 47 -2.32 -8.80 10.59
N LYS A 48 -2.14 -7.68 9.88
CA LYS A 48 -3.17 -6.93 9.14
C LYS A 48 -3.06 -7.19 7.63
N ARG A 49 -4.07 -6.74 6.89
CA ARG A 49 -4.07 -6.72 5.41
C ARG A 49 -3.82 -5.32 4.89
N LEU A 50 -3.22 -5.19 3.70
CA LEU A 50 -3.14 -3.92 2.97
C LEU A 50 -4.32 -3.82 2.01
N VAL A 51 -5.19 -2.84 2.21
CA VAL A 51 -6.31 -2.53 1.32
C VAL A 51 -5.94 -1.36 0.42
N LEU A 52 -5.93 -1.59 -0.90
CA LEU A 52 -5.72 -0.57 -1.91
C LEU A 52 -7.09 -0.09 -2.41
N LEU A 53 -7.45 1.14 -2.07
CA LEU A 53 -8.63 1.82 -2.61
C LEU A 53 -8.27 2.52 -3.91
N VAL A 54 -8.84 2.04 -5.01
CA VAL A 54 -8.52 2.45 -6.39
C VAL A 54 -9.78 2.80 -7.17
N PRO A 55 -9.70 3.61 -8.24
CA PRO A 55 -10.87 3.92 -9.07
C PRO A 55 -11.38 2.68 -9.80
N ARG A 56 -12.67 2.67 -10.16
CA ARG A 56 -13.22 1.68 -11.10
C ARG A 56 -12.42 1.64 -12.40
N GLY A 57 -12.18 0.44 -12.92
CA GLY A 57 -11.36 0.23 -14.12
C GLY A 57 -9.85 0.24 -13.87
N PHE A 58 -9.43 0.29 -12.60
CA PHE A 58 -8.03 0.12 -12.20
C PHE A 58 -7.41 -1.16 -12.78
N ARG A 59 -6.18 -1.03 -13.30
CA ARG A 59 -5.35 -2.13 -13.77
C ARG A 59 -4.03 -2.14 -12.98
N PRO A 60 -3.73 -3.18 -12.20
CA PRO A 60 -2.42 -3.29 -11.56
C PRO A 60 -1.33 -3.40 -12.64
N ALA A 61 -0.26 -2.62 -12.53
CA ALA A 61 0.89 -2.79 -13.41
C ALA A 61 1.61 -4.11 -13.10
N ASN A 62 2.42 -4.63 -14.04
CA ASN A 62 3.11 -5.92 -13.89
C ASN A 62 3.86 -6.07 -12.56
N SER A 63 4.50 -4.99 -12.07
CA SER A 63 5.22 -5.03 -10.79
C SER A 63 4.30 -5.22 -9.58
N LEU A 64 3.09 -4.67 -9.61
CA LEU A 64 2.08 -4.89 -8.57
C LEU A 64 1.46 -6.28 -8.70
N GLN A 65 1.19 -6.75 -9.92
CA GLN A 65 0.67 -8.10 -10.15
C GLN A 65 1.63 -9.17 -9.60
N LEU A 66 2.92 -9.08 -9.92
CA LEU A 66 3.94 -9.99 -9.40
C LEU A 66 4.03 -9.93 -7.87
N PHE A 67 3.95 -8.72 -7.31
CA PHE A 67 4.00 -8.56 -5.85
C PHE A 67 2.78 -9.18 -5.16
N MET A 68 1.58 -9.02 -5.73
CA MET A 68 0.36 -9.68 -5.25
C MET A 68 0.41 -11.20 -5.40
N ALA A 69 0.92 -11.70 -6.53
CA ALA A 69 1.05 -13.14 -6.77
C ALA A 69 1.98 -13.82 -5.74
N ASN A 70 3.04 -13.12 -5.32
CA ASN A 70 3.95 -13.60 -4.28
C ASN A 70 3.36 -13.46 -2.85
N ASN A 71 2.27 -12.70 -2.67
CA ASN A 71 1.67 -12.39 -1.36
C ASN A 71 0.13 -12.34 -1.46
N PRO A 72 -0.53 -13.45 -1.82
CA PRO A 72 -1.94 -13.44 -2.25
C PRO A 72 -2.93 -13.00 -1.17
N GLU A 73 -2.60 -13.22 0.11
CA GLU A 73 -3.49 -12.87 1.24
C GLU A 73 -3.20 -11.48 1.82
N LEU A 74 -2.09 -10.85 1.40
CA LEU A 74 -1.60 -9.62 2.02
C LEU A 74 -2.22 -8.36 1.41
N ILE A 75 -2.56 -8.39 0.12
CA ILE A 75 -3.06 -7.23 -0.61
C ILE A 75 -4.48 -7.48 -1.09
N HIS A 76 -5.38 -6.61 -0.65
CA HIS A 76 -6.77 -6.56 -1.11
C HIS A 76 -6.99 -5.31 -1.95
N ILE A 77 -7.73 -5.43 -3.05
CA ILE A 77 -8.09 -4.30 -3.92
C ILE A 77 -9.57 -4.06 -3.77
N GLU A 78 -9.94 -2.83 -3.42
CA GLU A 78 -11.34 -2.38 -3.39
C GLU A 78 -11.50 -1.23 -4.39
N ALA A 79 -12.37 -1.43 -5.37
CA ALA A 79 -12.70 -0.42 -6.37
C ALA A 79 -13.84 0.47 -5.86
N ARG A 80 -13.65 1.79 -5.89
CA ARG A 80 -14.72 2.77 -5.62
C ARG A 80 -15.06 3.60 -6.85
#